data_AF-A0A9C8JFF3-F1
#
_entry.id   AF-A0A9C8JFF3-F1
#
_cell.length_a   1.000
_cell.length_b   1.000
_cell.length_c   1.000
_cell.angle_alpha   90.00
_cell.angle_beta   90.00
_cell.angle_gamma   90.00
#
_symmetry.space_group_name_H-M   'P 1'
#
loop_
_entity.id
_entity.type
_entity.pdbx_description
1 polymer ?
#
loop_
_entity_poly.entity_id
_entity_poly.type
_entity_poly.pdbx_seq_one_letter_code
_entity_poly.pdbx_strand_id
1 'polypeptide(L)' 'MQIDKLTSKFQEAVAAAQSMAVGKEHQFIEPAHLMLALLQQQGGTVRPLLAQSGVNITAYQAELENQLTRMA' A
#
# COMPACT_ATOMS: atom_id res chain seq x y z
N MET A 1 0.64 -17.90 -0.30
CA MET A 1 -0.05 -17.46 0.94
C MET A 1 -1.48 -17.99 0.94
N GLN A 2 -2.08 -18.23 2.10
CA GLN A 2 -3.52 -18.53 2.24
C GLN A 2 -4.31 -17.20 2.27
N ILE A 3 -4.49 -16.58 1.10
CA ILE A 3 -5.09 -15.23 0.96
C ILE A 3 -6.56 -15.21 1.41
N ASP A 4 -7.26 -16.31 1.19
CA ASP A 4 -8.65 -16.57 1.59
C ASP A 4 -8.90 -16.44 3.11
N LYS A 5 -7.86 -16.57 3.93
CA LYS A 5 -7.94 -16.41 5.39
C LYS A 5 -7.77 -14.97 5.88
N LEU A 6 -7.49 -14.05 4.98
CA LEU A 6 -7.37 -12.62 5.29
C LEU A 6 -8.74 -11.94 5.25
N THR A 7 -8.86 -10.75 5.83
CA THR A 7 -10.10 -9.96 5.69
C THR A 7 -10.29 -9.52 4.24
N SER A 8 -11.54 -9.39 3.77
CA SER A 8 -11.84 -8.99 2.39
C SER A 8 -11.15 -7.68 1.99
N LYS A 9 -11.15 -6.68 2.89
CA LYS A 9 -10.43 -5.42 2.67
C LYS A 9 -8.92 -5.61 2.51
N PHE A 10 -8.31 -6.52 3.28
CA PHE A 10 -6.87 -6.75 3.12
C PHE A 10 -6.56 -7.55 1.84
N GLN A 11 -7.44 -8.46 1.43
CA GLN A 11 -7.34 -9.14 0.14
C GLN A 11 -7.37 -8.14 -1.03
N GLU A 12 -8.29 -7.17 -0.99
CA GLU A 12 -8.35 -6.06 -1.96
C GLU A 12 -7.05 -5.25 -1.99
N ALA A 13 -6.48 -4.92 -0.82
CA ALA A 13 -5.23 -4.18 -0.71
C ALA A 13 -4.04 -4.96 -1.31
N VAL A 14 -3.98 -6.28 -1.09
CA VAL A 14 -2.97 -7.14 -1.71
C VAL A 14 -3.12 -7.17 -3.23
N ALA A 15 -4.35 -7.25 -3.76
CA ALA A 15 -4.60 -7.20 -5.20
C ALA A 15 -4.20 -5.84 -5.81
N ALA A 16 -4.52 -4.73 -5.14
CA ALA A 16 -4.10 -3.40 -5.56
C ALA A 16 -2.56 -3.24 -5.53
N ALA A 17 -1.90 -3.77 -4.50
CA ALA A 17 -0.44 -3.78 -4.39
C ALA A 17 0.22 -4.55 -5.54
N GLN A 18 -0.34 -5.69 -5.93
CA GLN A 18 0.12 -6.46 -7.08
C GLN A 18 -0.05 -5.68 -8.39
N SER A 19 -1.19 -5.03 -8.59
CA SER A 19 -1.42 -4.19 -9.77
C SER A 19 -0.41 -3.04 -9.87
N MET A 20 -0.06 -2.41 -8.74
CA MET A 20 0.97 -1.36 -8.70
C MET A 20 2.36 -1.89 -9.03
N ALA A 21 2.75 -3.06 -8.51
CA ALA A 21 4.04 -3.67 -8.82
C ALA A 21 4.14 -3.99 -10.33
N VAL A 22 3.10 -4.59 -10.91
CA VAL A 22 3.03 -4.86 -12.35
C VAL A 22 3.09 -3.57 -13.17
N GLY A 23 2.33 -2.54 -12.80
CA GLY A 23 2.31 -1.25 -13.49
C GLY A 23 3.63 -0.48 -13.42
N LYS A 24 4.52 -0.82 -12.47
CA LYS A 24 5.86 -0.26 -12.32
C LYS A 24 6.97 -1.22 -12.77
N GLU A 25 6.62 -2.36 -13.34
CA GLU A 25 7.57 -3.41 -13.78
C GLU A 25 8.46 -3.96 -12.65
N HIS A 26 8.00 -3.88 -11.40
CA HIS A 26 8.70 -4.47 -10.26
C HIS A 26 8.47 -5.98 -10.19
N GLN A 27 9.55 -6.76 -10.15
CA GLN A 27 9.48 -8.24 -10.12
C GLN A 27 8.80 -8.79 -8.85
N PHE A 28 8.82 -8.03 -7.76
CA PHE A 28 8.28 -8.45 -6.47
C PHE A 28 7.32 -7.40 -5.90
N ILE A 29 6.32 -7.88 -5.16
CA ILE A 29 5.48 -7.02 -4.33
C ILE A 29 6.26 -6.68 -3.07
N GLU A 30 6.71 -5.44 -2.99
CA GLU A 30 7.39 -4.90 -1.83
C GLU A 30 6.42 -4.31 -0.79
N PRO A 31 6.81 -4.23 0.50
CA PRO A 31 5.98 -3.65 1.56
C PRO A 31 5.46 -2.24 1.24
N ALA A 32 6.23 -1.45 0.48
CA ALA A 32 5.83 -0.12 0.05
C ALA A 32 4.59 -0.13 -0.86
N HIS A 33 4.44 -1.14 -1.74
CA HIS A 33 3.22 -1.29 -2.55
C HIS A 33 2.01 -1.57 -1.65
N LEU A 34 2.16 -2.48 -0.70
CA LEU A 34 1.06 -2.85 0.20
C LEU A 34 0.64 -1.68 1.09
N MET A 35 1.61 -0.93 1.62
CA MET A 35 1.31 0.24 2.44
C MET A 35 0.64 1.35 1.63
N LEU A 36 1.09 1.59 0.39
CA LEU A 36 0.46 2.55 -0.50
C LEU A 36 -0.99 2.14 -0.84
N ALA A 37 -1.23 0.85 -1.10
CA ALA A 37 -2.56 0.30 -1.34
C ALA A 37 -3.49 0.50 -0.14
N LEU A 38 -2.99 0.19 1.06
CA LEU A 38 -3.72 0.37 2.32
C LEU A 38 -4.03 1.85 2.60
N LEU A 39 -3.12 2.75 2.26
CA LEU A 39 -3.29 4.19 2.47
C LEU A 39 -4.32 4.80 1.50
N GLN A 40 -4.36 4.30 0.26
CA GLN A 40 -5.26 4.74 -0.81
C GLN A 40 -6.62 4.02 -0.78
N GLN A 41 -6.77 2.93 -0.02
CA GLN A 41 -8.01 2.17 0.08
C GLN A 41 -9.18 3.01 0.61
N GLN A 42 -10.27 3.07 -0.16
CA GLN A 42 -11.46 3.80 0.22
C GLN A 42 -12.20 3.10 1.37
N GLY A 43 -12.57 3.87 2.39
CA GLY A 43 -13.13 3.32 3.64
C GLY A 43 -12.16 2.37 4.37
N GLY A 44 -10.85 2.51 4.15
CA GLY A 44 -9.81 1.83 4.92
C GLY A 44 -9.55 2.51 6.27
N THR A 45 -8.96 1.77 7.21
CA THR A 45 -8.67 2.27 8.56
C THR A 45 -7.25 2.83 8.71
N VAL A 46 -6.35 2.51 7.78
CA VAL A 46 -4.92 2.86 7.89
C VAL A 46 -4.69 4.36 7.84
N ARG A 47 -5.27 5.05 6.85
CA ARG A 47 -5.13 6.51 6.72
C ARG A 47 -5.61 7.28 7.97
N PRO A 48 -6.84 7.08 8.48
CA PRO A 48 -7.28 7.79 9.69
C PRO A 48 -6.49 7.40 10.94
N LEU A 49 -6.07 6.13 11.07
CA LEU A 49 -5.25 5.68 12.20
C LEU A 49 -3.89 6.38 12.24
N LEU A 50 -3.20 6.44 11.09
CA LEU A 50 -1.91 7.12 10.98
C LEU A 50 -2.05 8.63 11.20
N ALA A 51 -3.12 9.25 10.68
CA ALA A 51 -3.40 10.67 10.91
C ALA A 51 -3.63 10.96 12.41
N GLN A 52 -4.39 10.11 13.10
CA GLN A 52 -4.62 10.21 14.54
C GLN A 52 -3.33 9.99 15.35
N SER A 53 -2.39 9.21 14.80
CA SER A 53 -1.07 8.98 15.40
C SER A 53 -0.07 10.12 15.13
N GLY A 54 -0.48 11.22 14.50
CA GLY A 54 0.37 12.38 14.21
C GLY A 54 1.25 12.23 12.96
N VAL A 55 1.03 11.21 12.13
CA VAL A 55 1.78 11.03 10.88
C VAL A 55 1.33 12.05 9.84
N ASN A 56 2.29 12.75 9.22
CA ASN A 56 2.02 13.54 8.03
C ASN A 56 1.78 12.60 6.84
N ILE A 57 0.50 12.30 6.58
CA ILE A 57 0.07 11.36 5.54
C ILE A 57 0.59 11.76 4.15
N THR A 58 0.53 13.04 3.81
CA THR A 58 0.98 13.52 2.50
C THR A 58 2.47 13.30 2.30
N ALA A 59 3.28 13.65 3.30
CA ALA A 59 4.73 13.41 3.24
C ALA A 59 5.06 11.91 3.23
N TYR A 60 4.37 11.11 4.03
CA TYR A 60 4.59 9.66 4.09
C TYR A 60 4.22 8.97 2.78
N GLN A 61 3.11 9.36 2.15
CA GLN A 61 2.73 8.83 0.83
C GLN A 61 3.78 9.16 -0.23
N ALA A 62 4.26 10.40 -0.26
CA ALA A 62 5.30 10.82 -1.20
C ALA A 62 6.60 10.03 -1.01
N GLU A 63 6.98 9.71 0.23
CA GLU A 63 8.15 8.88 0.51
C GLU A 63 7.99 7.44 0.01
N LEU A 64 6.80 6.83 0.19
CA LEU A 64 6.51 5.50 -0.36
C LEU A 64 6.59 5.49 -1.89
N GLU A 65 6.03 6.50 -2.56
CA GLU A 65 6.08 6.64 -4.01
C GLU A 65 7.52 6.84 -4.52
N ASN A 66 8.33 7.63 -3.80
CA ASN A 66 9.75 7.81 -4.08
C ASN A 66 10.54 6.51 -3.90
N GLN A 67 10.29 5.77 -2.82
CA GLN A 67 10.93 4.48 -2.57
C GLN A 67 10.68 3.54 -3.74
N LEU A 68 9.42 3.39 -4.16
CA LEU A 68 9.05 2.54 -5.29
C LEU A 68 9.70 2.98 -6.59
N THR A 69 9.77 4.28 -6.87
CA THR A 69 10.39 4.79 -8.10
C THR A 69 11.89 4.47 -8.20
N ARG A 70 12.57 4.33 -7.05
CA ARG A 70 14.01 4.00 -6.99
C ARG A 70 14.31 2.51 -7.12
N MET A 71 13.29 1.64 -7.17
CA MET A 71 13.46 0.19 -7.26
C MET A 71 13.63 -0.33 -8.70
N ALA A 72 13.55 0.57 -9.68
CA ALA A 72 13.79 0.28 -11.09
C ALA A 72 15.27 -0.01 -11.38
#